data_AF-A0A132ADQ1-F1
#
_entry.id   AF-A0A132ADQ1-F1
#
_cell.length_a   1.000
_cell.length_b   1.000
_cell.length_c   1.000
_cell.angle_alpha   90.00
_cell.angle_beta   90.00
_cell.angle_gamma   90.00
#
_symmetry.space_group_name_H-M   'P 1'
#
loop_
_entity.id
_entity.type
_entity.pdbx_description
1 polymer ?
#
loop_
_entity_poly.entity_id
_entity_poly.type
_entity_poly.pdbx_seq_one_letter_code
_entity_poly.pdbx_strand_id
1 'polypeptide(L)'
;MYSNGVHVVFIIDILIKPRFDNATLLQCLNSILAFGNSFLMQSGNNKLTILGSSPIKNSILYVDDEINSKTENSNDDSKKDTKIDFDYVDCEINITDQQNEQFAMITETFRRNFSKWIEDCRERYVWVQIQRIPIHLNI
;
A
#
# COMPACT_ATOMS: atom_id res chain seq x y z
N MET A 1 -17.52 -7.86 -28.80
CA MET A 1 -16.36 -8.55 -28.19
C MET A 1 -16.36 -8.17 -26.72
N TYR A 2 -16.52 -9.13 -25.81
CA TYR A 2 -16.34 -8.86 -24.38
C TYR A 2 -14.86 -8.60 -24.15
N SER A 3 -14.52 -7.37 -23.73
CA SER A 3 -13.17 -7.04 -23.28
C SER A 3 -12.94 -7.79 -21.97
N ASN A 4 -12.31 -8.98 -22.03
CA ASN A 4 -11.90 -9.70 -20.83
C ASN A 4 -10.77 -8.90 -20.18
N GLY A 5 -11.10 -8.14 -19.14
CA GLY A 5 -10.11 -7.45 -18.34
C GLY A 5 -9.16 -8.44 -17.67
N VAL A 6 -7.95 -7.97 -17.35
CA VAL A 6 -6.94 -8.76 -16.66
C VAL A 6 -6.98 -8.42 -15.18
N HIS A 7 -6.92 -9.44 -14.30
CA HIS A 7 -6.74 -9.23 -12.87
C HIS A 7 -5.29 -9.52 -12.51
N VAL A 8 -4.57 -8.51 -12.02
CA VAL A 8 -3.21 -8.65 -11.49
C VAL A 8 -3.26 -8.65 -9.97
N VAL A 9 -2.54 -9.60 -9.36
CA VAL A 9 -2.34 -9.67 -7.91
C VAL A 9 -0.85 -9.52 -7.61
N PHE A 10 -0.48 -8.44 -6.93
CA PHE A 10 0.86 -8.27 -6.37
C PHE A 10 0.93 -8.82 -4.96
N ILE A 11 2.00 -9.55 -4.69
CA ILE A 11 2.39 -9.95 -3.34
C ILE A 11 3.74 -9.29 -3.06
N ILE A 12 3.73 -8.33 -2.15
CA ILE A 12 4.94 -7.67 -1.66
C ILE A 12 5.46 -8.53 -0.52
N ASP A 13 6.48 -9.34 -0.80
CA ASP A 13 7.17 -10.13 0.22
C ASP A 13 8.29 -9.32 0.87
N ILE A 14 8.21 -9.16 2.18
CA ILE A 14 9.15 -8.41 2.98
C ILE A 14 9.77 -9.33 4.05
N LEU A 15 11.04 -9.67 3.84
CA LEU A 15 11.87 -10.35 4.84
C LEU A 15 12.38 -9.34 5.86
N ILE A 16 11.70 -9.21 7.00
CA ILE A 16 12.02 -8.20 8.02
C ILE A 16 13.45 -8.38 8.55
N LYS A 17 14.36 -7.55 8.03
CA LYS A 17 15.71 -7.34 8.54
C LYS A 17 15.72 -6.10 9.45
N PRO A 18 16.72 -5.96 10.35
CA PRO A 18 16.74 -4.91 11.38
C PRO A 18 16.59 -3.48 10.87
N ARG A 19 16.90 -3.20 9.59
CA ARG A 19 16.62 -1.93 8.93
C ARG A 19 16.30 -2.17 7.47
N PHE A 20 15.05 -1.91 7.08
CA PHE A 20 14.78 -1.53 5.71
C PHE A 20 15.14 -0.07 5.56
N ASP A 21 15.97 0.23 4.58
CA ASP A 21 16.19 1.60 4.17
C ASP A 21 14.87 2.20 3.66
N ASN A 22 14.51 3.39 4.20
CA ASN A 22 13.27 4.07 3.86
C ASN A 22 13.23 4.46 2.37
N ALA A 23 14.39 4.76 1.77
CA ALA A 23 14.45 5.11 0.34
C ALA A 23 14.12 3.88 -0.53
N THR A 24 14.60 2.70 -0.17
CA THR A 24 14.24 1.44 -0.85
C THR A 24 12.75 1.13 -0.75
N LEU A 25 12.13 1.32 0.43
CA LEU A 25 10.69 1.14 0.61
C LEU A 25 9.87 2.13 -0.21
N LEU A 26 10.29 3.40 -0.23
CA LEU A 26 9.67 4.44 -1.04
C LEU A 26 9.78 4.13 -2.54
N GLN A 27 10.95 3.66 -2.99
CA GLN A 27 11.13 3.26 -4.39
C GLN A 27 10.24 2.08 -4.78
N CYS A 28 10.09 1.09 -3.88
CA CYS A 28 9.17 -0.03 -4.07
C CYS A 28 7.72 0.47 -4.19
N LEU A 29 7.27 1.31 -3.25
CA LEU A 29 5.94 1.94 -3.29
C LEU A 29 5.70 2.67 -4.61
N ASN A 30 6.61 3.55 -5.02
CA ASN A 30 6.49 4.33 -6.24
C ASN A 30 6.46 3.45 -7.50
N SER A 31 7.25 2.39 -7.53
CA SER A 31 7.28 1.46 -8.67
C SER A 31 5.97 0.70 -8.82
N ILE A 32 5.37 0.26 -7.71
CA ILE A 32 4.09 -0.44 -7.70
C ILE A 32 2.95 0.50 -8.10
N LEU A 33 2.97 1.75 -7.61
CA LEU A 33 2.01 2.78 -8.01
C LEU A 33 2.09 3.10 -9.50
N ALA A 34 3.31 3.33 -10.03
CA ALA A 34 3.52 3.62 -11.44
C ALA A 34 3.03 2.49 -12.34
N PHE A 35 3.35 1.23 -11.98
CA PHE A 35 2.82 0.06 -12.67
C PHE A 35 1.29 -0.01 -12.54
N GLY A 36 0.75 0.07 -11.32
CA GLY A 36 -0.66 -0.13 -11.04
C GLY A 36 -1.54 0.87 -11.79
N ASN A 37 -1.15 2.14 -11.77
CA ASN A 37 -1.83 3.20 -12.51
C ASN A 37 -1.76 2.95 -14.01
N SER A 38 -0.57 2.65 -14.55
CA SER A 38 -0.41 2.36 -15.99
C SER A 38 -1.22 1.13 -16.42
N PHE A 39 -1.30 0.11 -15.56
CA PHE A 39 -2.04 -1.12 -15.84
C PHE A 39 -3.56 -0.89 -15.84
N LEU A 40 -4.09 -0.16 -14.85
CA LEU A 40 -5.51 0.18 -14.78
C LEU A 40 -5.93 1.11 -15.94
N MET A 41 -5.03 1.98 -16.41
CA MET A 41 -5.29 2.83 -17.57
C MET A 41 -5.42 2.06 -18.90
N GLN A 42 -4.83 0.86 -19.02
CA GLN A 42 -4.91 0.10 -20.27
C GLN A 42 -6.33 -0.40 -20.56
N SER A 43 -7.13 -0.63 -19.52
CA SER A 43 -8.52 -1.08 -19.66
C SER A 43 -9.29 -0.86 -18.37
N GLY A 44 -10.48 -0.25 -18.46
CA GLY A 44 -11.39 -0.12 -17.31
C GLY A 44 -11.95 -1.45 -16.78
N ASN A 45 -11.64 -2.57 -17.43
CA ASN A 45 -11.97 -3.91 -16.94
C ASN A 45 -10.80 -4.57 -16.18
N ASN A 46 -9.61 -3.95 -16.20
CA ASN A 46 -8.47 -4.45 -15.44
C ASN A 46 -8.74 -4.28 -13.95
N LYS A 47 -8.35 -5.28 -13.16
CA LYS A 47 -8.47 -5.27 -11.70
C LYS A 47 -7.10 -5.42 -11.07
N LEU A 48 -6.87 -4.74 -9.95
CA LEU A 48 -5.60 -4.81 -9.23
C LEU A 48 -5.84 -5.17 -7.75
N THR A 49 -5.06 -6.12 -7.26
CA THR A 49 -5.01 -6.45 -5.83
C THR A 49 -3.57 -6.42 -5.37
N ILE A 50 -3.31 -5.80 -4.22
CA ILE A 50 -1.97 -5.71 -3.64
C ILE A 50 -2.04 -6.26 -2.22
N LEU A 51 -1.21 -7.28 -1.96
CA LEU A 51 -1.09 -7.97 -0.68
C LEU A 51 0.31 -7.74 -0.13
N GLY A 52 0.41 -7.45 1.16
CA GLY A 52 1.65 -7.44 1.91
C GLY A 52 1.85 -8.77 2.61
N SER A 53 3.01 -9.38 2.43
CA SER A 53 3.41 -10.59 3.14
C SER A 53 4.70 -10.37 3.92
N SER A 54 4.67 -10.76 5.18
CA SER A 54 5.89 -10.83 6.00
C SER A 54 5.75 -11.96 7.01
N PRO A 55 6.88 -12.46 7.57
CA PRO A 55 6.85 -13.46 8.65
C PRO A 55 6.08 -13.03 9.91
N ILE A 56 5.81 -11.73 10.06
CA ILE A 56 5.20 -11.13 11.26
C ILE A 56 3.73 -10.77 11.04
N LYS A 57 3.37 -10.32 9.83
CA LYS A 57 2.01 -9.87 9.50
C LYS A 57 1.78 -9.88 7.99
N ASN A 58 0.72 -10.56 7.57
CA ASN A 58 0.14 -10.41 6.24
C ASN A 58 -0.97 -9.35 6.27
N SER A 59 -1.15 -8.61 5.17
CA SER A 59 -2.20 -7.60 5.05
C SER A 59 -2.69 -7.46 3.62
N ILE A 60 -3.97 -7.14 3.45
CA ILE A 60 -4.47 -6.57 2.20
C ILE A 60 -4.05 -5.10 2.20
N LEU A 61 -3.41 -4.63 1.13
CA LEU A 61 -2.91 -3.26 1.00
C LEU A 61 -3.77 -2.45 0.04
N TYR A 62 -4.32 -3.09 -0.98
CA TYR A 62 -5.27 -2.48 -1.90
C TYR A 62 -6.09 -3.59 -2.59
N VAL A 63 -7.39 -3.35 -2.76
CA VAL A 63 -8.26 -4.16 -3.62
C VAL A 63 -9.05 -3.18 -4.46
N ASP A 64 -9.03 -3.41 -5.76
CA ASP A 64 -9.95 -2.77 -6.68
C ASP A 64 -11.34 -3.41 -6.53
N ASP A 65 -12.02 -3.07 -5.42
CA ASP A 65 -13.42 -3.38 -5.22
C ASP A 65 -14.21 -2.45 -6.13
N GLU A 66 -14.94 -2.97 -7.11
CA GLU A 66 -15.67 -2.22 -8.15
C GLU A 66 -16.16 -0.83 -7.69
N ILE A 67 -15.33 0.20 -7.93
CA ILE A 67 -15.66 1.62 -7.76
C ILE A 67 -16.56 2.01 -8.94
N ASN A 68 -17.73 1.38 -9.02
CA ASN A 68 -18.85 1.77 -9.89
C ASN A 68 -20.19 1.68 -9.16
N SER A 69 -20.19 1.53 -7.82
CA SER A 69 -21.42 1.49 -7.01
C SER A 69 -21.54 2.58 -5.94
N LYS A 70 -20.68 3.60 -5.95
CA LYS A 70 -20.73 4.69 -4.96
C LYS A 70 -20.50 6.07 -5.57
N THR A 71 -21.33 6.41 -6.55
CA THR A 71 -21.65 7.82 -6.86
C THR A 71 -22.87 8.31 -6.09
N GLU A 72 -23.28 7.61 -5.02
CA GLU A 72 -24.33 8.06 -4.10
C GLU A 72 -23.93 7.73 -2.66
N ASN A 73 -23.28 8.69 -2.01
CA ASN A 73 -23.52 9.15 -0.64
C ASN A 73 -22.25 9.78 -0.07
N SER A 74 -22.19 11.09 -0.20
CA SER A 74 -21.68 11.98 0.83
C SER A 74 -22.11 11.51 2.23
N ASN A 75 -21.16 11.18 3.11
CA ASN A 75 -21.12 11.54 4.53
C ASN A 75 -20.10 10.69 5.30
N ASP A 76 -19.25 11.39 6.06
CA ASP A 76 -18.48 10.96 7.25
C ASP A 76 -17.46 9.81 7.07
N ASP A 77 -16.30 9.81 7.74
CA ASP A 77 -16.01 10.40 9.03
C ASP A 77 -14.49 10.53 9.26
N SER A 78 -14.14 11.59 9.98
CA SER A 78 -12.88 11.89 10.67
C SER A 78 -11.90 10.73 10.92
N LYS A 79 -10.73 10.74 10.27
CA LYS A 79 -9.54 10.00 10.72
C LYS A 79 -8.32 10.91 10.68
N LYS A 80 -7.76 11.14 11.87
CA LYS A 80 -6.46 11.78 12.09
C LYS A 80 -5.40 11.15 11.18
N ASP A 81 -5.00 11.90 10.17
CA ASP A 81 -3.84 11.57 9.36
C ASP A 81 -2.60 11.63 10.23
N THR A 82 -1.96 10.48 10.44
CA THR A 82 -0.59 10.45 10.93
C THR A 82 0.29 10.79 9.74
N LYS A 83 0.60 12.08 9.58
CA LYS A 83 1.47 12.59 8.53
C LYS A 83 2.87 11.99 8.73
N ILE A 84 3.18 10.94 7.97
CA ILE A 84 4.55 10.45 7.83
C ILE A 84 5.10 11.15 6.59
N ASP A 85 5.95 12.16 6.82
CA ASP A 85 6.61 12.92 5.76
C ASP A 85 7.59 12.00 5.01
N PHE A 86 7.13 11.50 3.86
CA PHE A 86 8.03 11.08 2.79
C PHE A 86 8.15 12.26 1.83
N ASP A 87 9.33 12.86 1.76
CA ASP A 87 9.64 13.93 0.80
C ASP A 87 9.33 13.45 -0.62
N TYR A 88 8.39 14.13 -1.27
CA TYR A 88 7.80 13.76 -2.54
C TYR A 88 8.54 14.45 -3.69
N VAL A 89 8.97 13.69 -4.69
CA VAL A 89 9.36 14.21 -6.00
C VAL A 89 8.19 13.95 -6.94
N ASP A 90 7.50 15.03 -7.30
CA ASP A 90 6.32 14.98 -8.16
C ASP A 90 6.71 14.54 -9.57
N CYS A 91 6.18 13.41 -10.02
CA CYS A 91 6.25 13.01 -11.42
C CYS A 91 4.89 13.32 -12.03
N GLU A 92 4.76 14.50 -12.62
CA GLU A 92 3.54 14.95 -13.28
C GLU A 92 3.17 14.00 -14.43
N ILE A 93 2.07 13.24 -14.25
CA ILE A 93 1.44 12.44 -15.28
C ILE A 93 0.13 13.16 -15.63
N ASN A 94 0.01 13.61 -16.88
CA ASN A 94 -1.13 14.40 -17.35
C ASN A 94 -2.25 13.47 -17.86
N ILE A 95 -3.30 13.27 -17.05
CA ILE A 95 -4.49 12.47 -17.36
C ILE A 95 -5.73 13.26 -16.92
N THR A 96 -6.88 13.07 -17.56
CA THR A 96 -8.11 13.87 -17.41
C THR A 96 -8.71 13.86 -15.98
N ASP A 97 -9.41 14.93 -15.61
CA ASP A 97 -9.77 15.28 -14.22
C ASP A 97 -10.50 14.19 -13.40
N GLN A 98 -11.44 13.45 -14.00
CA GLN A 98 -12.20 12.41 -13.30
C GLN A 98 -11.37 11.13 -13.08
N GLN A 99 -10.44 10.85 -13.99
CA GLN A 99 -9.46 9.79 -13.83
C GLN A 99 -8.42 10.19 -12.76
N ASN A 100 -8.04 11.47 -12.67
CA ASN A 100 -7.16 11.97 -11.60
C ASN A 100 -7.73 11.72 -10.20
N GLU A 101 -9.02 11.92 -9.97
CA GLU A 101 -9.63 11.68 -8.65
C GLU A 101 -9.58 10.20 -8.25
N GLN A 102 -9.88 9.30 -9.19
CA GLN A 102 -9.80 7.86 -8.95
C GLN A 102 -8.34 7.41 -8.72
N PHE A 103 -7.40 7.90 -9.51
CA PHE A 103 -5.97 7.60 -9.34
C PHE A 103 -5.41 8.18 -8.04
N ALA A 104 -5.84 9.38 -7.64
CA ALA A 104 -5.46 9.98 -6.37
C ALA A 104 -5.95 9.11 -5.20
N MET A 105 -7.19 8.65 -5.25
CA MET A 105 -7.77 7.79 -4.20
C MET A 105 -7.08 6.42 -4.12
N ILE A 106 -6.76 5.79 -5.25
CA ILE A 106 -5.99 4.53 -5.30
C ILE A 106 -4.61 4.74 -4.70
N THR A 107 -3.93 5.80 -5.14
CA THR A 107 -2.58 6.14 -4.71
C THR A 107 -2.54 6.39 -3.20
N GLU A 108 -3.47 7.18 -2.69
CA GLU A 108 -3.58 7.51 -1.27
C GLU A 108 -3.92 6.27 -0.43
N THR A 109 -4.89 5.47 -0.87
CA THR A 109 -5.32 4.26 -0.14
C THR A 109 -4.18 3.26 -0.02
N PHE A 110 -3.54 2.94 -1.15
CA PHE A 110 -2.42 2.01 -1.14
C PHE A 110 -1.24 2.54 -0.32
N ARG A 111 -0.84 3.81 -0.51
CA ARG A 111 0.26 4.44 0.25
C ARG A 111 0.01 4.40 1.75
N ARG A 112 -1.20 4.80 2.19
CA ARG A 112 -1.58 4.77 3.62
C ARG A 112 -1.50 3.36 4.18
N ASN A 113 -2.06 2.39 3.48
CA ASN A 113 -2.09 1.00 3.94
C ASN A 113 -0.69 0.37 3.95
N PHE A 114 0.14 0.67 2.95
CA PHE A 114 1.53 0.24 2.87
C PHE A 114 2.35 0.78 4.04
N SER A 115 2.34 2.10 4.28
CA SER A 115 3.07 2.71 5.39
C SER A 115 2.64 2.15 6.74
N LYS A 116 1.32 2.00 6.96
CA LYS A 116 0.79 1.41 8.18
C LYS A 116 1.26 -0.05 8.37
N TRP A 117 1.22 -0.84 7.30
CA TRP A 117 1.67 -2.23 7.35
C TRP A 117 3.17 -2.36 7.65
N ILE A 118 4.01 -1.48 7.10
CA ILE A 118 5.44 -1.42 7.42
C ILE A 118 5.67 -1.09 8.91
N GLU A 119 4.99 -0.08 9.44
CA GLU A 119 5.12 0.28 10.86
C GLU A 119 4.64 -0.84 11.78
N ASP A 120 3.49 -1.46 11.49
CA ASP A 120 3.01 -2.62 12.24
C ASP A 120 4.03 -3.78 12.24
N CYS A 121 4.71 -4.00 11.11
CA CYS A 121 5.77 -5.00 10.99
C CYS A 121 6.99 -4.64 11.84
N ARG A 122 7.39 -3.36 11.86
CA ARG A 122 8.53 -2.86 12.65
C ARG A 122 8.27 -2.98 14.14
N GLU A 123 7.13 -2.51 14.62
CA GLU A 123 6.75 -2.57 16.03
C GLU A 123 6.76 -4.02 16.54
N ARG A 124 6.10 -4.93 15.82
CA ARG A 124 6.03 -6.34 16.19
C ARG A 124 7.39 -7.03 16.14
N TYR A 125 8.27 -6.66 15.21
CA TYR A 125 9.63 -7.19 15.19
C TYR A 125 10.40 -6.81 16.45
N VAL A 126 10.30 -5.56 16.93
CA VAL A 126 10.92 -5.12 18.18
C VAL A 126 10.42 -5.97 19.36
N TRP A 127 9.12 -6.21 19.46
CA TRP A 127 8.55 -7.08 20.51
C TRP A 127 9.10 -8.51 20.47
N VAL A 128 9.22 -9.10 19.28
CA VAL A 128 9.80 -10.44 19.11
C VAL A 128 11.26 -10.48 19.53
N GLN A 129 12.04 -9.43 19.27
CA GLN A 129 13.45 -9.36 19.70
C GLN A 129 13.58 -9.22 21.22
N ILE A 130 12.74 -8.41 21.87
CA ILE A 130 12.74 -8.24 23.34
C ILE A 130 12.43 -9.56 24.05
N GLN A 131 11.44 -10.31 23.57
CA GLN A 131 11.05 -11.62 24.14
C GLN A 131 12.14 -12.71 23.97
N ARG A 132 13.10 -12.51 23.05
CA ARG A 132 14.22 -13.43 22.83
C ARG A 132 15.44 -13.13 23.69
N ILE A 133 15.43 -12.06 24.50
CA ILE A 133 16.53 -11.78 25.43
C ILE A 133 16.37 -12.76 26.61
N PRO A 134 17.30 -13.72 26.81
CA PRO A 134 17.27 -14.57 27.99
C PRO A 134 17.51 -13.68 29.21
N ILE A 135 16.55 -13.65 30.12
CA ILE A 135 16.76 -13.07 31.45
C ILE A 135 17.67 -14.04 32.19
N HIS A 136 18.98 -13.94 31.99
CA HIS A 136 19.96 -14.50 32.93
C HIS A 136 19.92 -13.64 34.19
N LEU A 137 18.88 -13.83 35.00
CA LEU A 137 18.88 -13.38 36.39
C LEU A 137 19.85 -14.32 37.11
N ASN A 138 21.04 -13.82 37.43
CA ASN A 138 21.94 -14.45 38.40
C ASN A 138 21.18 -14.60 39.73
N ILE A 139 20.91 -15.84 40.12
CA ILE A 139 20.60 -16.24 41.50
C ILE A 139 21.83 -17.01 42.00
#